data_AF-A0A4R4N0P1-F1
#
_entry.id   AF-A0A4R4N0P1-F1
#
_cell.length_a   1.000
_cell.length_b   1.000
_cell.length_c   1.000
_cell.angle_alpha   90.00
_cell.angle_beta   90.00
_cell.angle_gamma   90.00
#
_symmetry.space_group_name_H-M   'P 1'
#
loop_
_entity.id
_entity.type
_entity.pdbx_description
1 polymer ?
#
loop_
_entity_poly.entity_id
_entity_poly.type
_entity_poly.pdbx_seq_one_letter_code
_entity_poly.pdbx_strand_id
1 'polypeptide(L)'
;MRALRHPAVPAAATVAAAATVAAAATVAAVVTWVVATQVAMVLPSLAGRSPFSAQGAVLPVAVGGLLLAAGLAVAVARRGRWRSASGTGALAGVAAGLLAAWVALALRTSLHGTPFGFAGLIGDQGRMSAMATRYTATAAPSDGIVAGVATEYPPLFPWLVGRASALLDVHAWRVLGDAQLLTISGAVLLTFLLWTRLVPPPAALAIAAATPAAFADPRKAHEVAALAVFIPWVLATFGRPPRGRIHWLPAGVLGGLVVATYLGFVLWGAAGILVLAWLTWRTADDRRRFLSYLVKVVVVAAATASWYLVPYAWTLLREGGQMVSDQFPAPAITSDPFPFLTATPLGALQTIGLLGIIWYRRAAWWAAPLLCLTGGAYLYRATAAARYIVTGHTGLYYHTARMITVLLAIAGILTIAHATPGLVRRLATRDTIPHGTTATAIAVLIGWSAFTYWQAWTPPT
;
A
#
# COMPACT_ATOMS: atom_id res chain seq x y z
N MET A 1 -34.07 -16.61 20.47
CA MET A 1 -32.72 -16.08 20.78
C MET A 1 -31.68 -17.18 20.54
N ARG A 2 -31.00 -17.18 19.40
CA ARG A 2 -29.89 -18.13 19.11
C ARG A 2 -28.63 -17.57 19.76
N ALA A 3 -28.09 -18.29 20.74
CA ALA A 3 -26.84 -17.95 21.41
C ALA A 3 -25.73 -17.69 20.38
N LEU A 4 -25.19 -16.47 20.41
CA LEU A 4 -23.99 -16.09 19.69
C LEU A 4 -22.84 -16.93 20.26
N ARG A 5 -22.47 -18.01 19.54
CA ARG A 5 -21.24 -18.74 19.86
C ARG A 5 -20.08 -17.78 19.68
N HIS A 6 -19.45 -17.41 20.79
CA HIS A 6 -18.16 -16.73 20.76
C HIS A 6 -17.19 -17.55 19.89
N PRO A 7 -16.45 -16.92 18.96
CA PRO A 7 -15.40 -17.62 18.24
C PRO A 7 -14.40 -18.16 19.27
N ALA A 8 -14.23 -19.48 19.29
CA ALA A 8 -13.29 -20.15 20.18
C ALA A 8 -11.90 -19.53 20.01
N VAL A 9 -11.22 -19.25 21.14
CA VAL A 9 -9.82 -18.84 21.12
C VAL A 9 -9.03 -19.93 20.37
N PRO A 10 -8.32 -19.59 19.29
CA PRO A 10 -7.56 -20.59 18.55
C PRO A 10 -6.51 -21.21 19.46
N ALA A 11 -6.39 -22.53 19.44
CA ALA A 11 -5.40 -23.26 20.23
C ALA A 11 -3.98 -22.73 19.95
N ALA A 12 -3.10 -22.74 20.96
CA ALA A 12 -1.73 -22.21 20.82
C ALA A 12 -0.96 -22.84 19.64
N ALA A 13 -1.20 -24.11 19.34
CA ALA A 13 -0.59 -24.83 18.22
C ALA A 13 -0.99 -24.26 16.83
N THR A 14 -2.24 -23.83 16.65
CA THR A 14 -2.69 -23.21 15.38
C THR A 14 -2.10 -21.82 15.18
N VAL A 15 -1.84 -21.09 16.26
CA VAL A 15 -1.14 -19.79 16.22
C VAL A 15 0.33 -19.97 15.84
N ALA A 16 1.02 -20.95 16.46
CA ALA A 16 2.42 -21.25 16.17
C ALA A 16 2.63 -21.69 14.71
N ALA A 17 1.81 -22.61 14.20
CA ALA A 17 1.90 -23.05 12.81
C ALA A 17 1.66 -21.90 11.80
N ALA A 18 0.70 -21.02 12.08
CA ALA A 18 0.46 -19.84 11.24
C ALA A 18 1.64 -18.86 11.25
N ALA A 19 2.32 -18.71 12.40
CA ALA A 19 3.52 -17.88 12.52
C ALA A 19 4.68 -18.45 11.69
N THR A 20 4.89 -19.77 11.70
CA THR A 20 5.94 -20.44 10.90
C THR A 20 5.71 -20.25 9.39
N VAL A 21 4.47 -20.41 8.93
CA VAL A 21 4.10 -20.18 7.51
C VAL A 21 4.34 -18.72 7.11
N ALA A 22 3.94 -17.77 7.96
CA ALA A 22 4.16 -16.35 7.71
C ALA A 22 5.65 -15.99 7.69
N ALA A 23 6.46 -16.57 8.58
CA ALA A 23 7.91 -16.37 8.61
C ALA A 23 8.58 -16.89 7.33
N ALA A 24 8.24 -18.10 6.88
CA ALA A 24 8.77 -18.66 5.64
C ALA A 24 8.40 -17.81 4.41
N ALA A 25 7.15 -17.34 4.34
CA ALA A 25 6.71 -16.44 3.28
C ALA A 25 7.46 -15.10 3.31
N THR A 26 7.68 -14.55 4.51
CA THR A 26 8.39 -13.28 4.72
C THR A 26 9.85 -13.38 4.26
N VAL A 27 10.57 -14.39 4.74
CA VAL A 27 11.99 -14.59 4.39
C VAL A 27 12.14 -14.81 2.89
N ALA A 28 11.32 -15.69 2.30
CA ALA A 28 11.34 -15.96 0.87
C ALA A 28 11.09 -14.68 0.04
N ALA A 29 10.11 -13.85 0.44
CA ALA A 29 9.81 -12.61 -0.26
C ALA A 29 10.96 -11.60 -0.21
N VAL A 30 11.53 -11.38 0.98
CA VAL A 30 12.64 -10.43 1.17
C VAL A 30 13.88 -10.87 0.41
N VAL A 31 14.30 -12.13 0.55
CA VAL A 31 15.50 -12.65 -0.14
C VAL A 31 15.32 -12.57 -1.65
N THR A 32 14.15 -12.99 -2.16
CA THR A 32 13.85 -12.93 -3.59
C THR A 32 13.86 -11.49 -4.10
N TRP A 33 13.24 -10.56 -3.37
CA TRP A 33 13.23 -9.15 -3.73
C TRP A 33 14.63 -8.55 -3.77
N VAL A 34 15.45 -8.79 -2.74
CA VAL A 34 16.82 -8.28 -2.66
C VAL A 34 17.63 -8.74 -3.86
N VAL A 35 17.62 -10.05 -4.15
CA VAL A 35 18.40 -10.62 -5.26
C VAL A 35 17.87 -10.18 -6.62
N ALA A 36 16.56 -10.32 -6.86
CA ALA A 36 15.97 -10.04 -8.16
C ALA A 36 15.95 -8.53 -8.49
N THR A 37 15.89 -7.66 -7.49
CA THR A 37 15.92 -6.20 -7.71
C THR A 37 17.28 -5.75 -8.24
N GLN A 38 18.40 -6.37 -7.82
CA GLN A 38 19.71 -6.04 -8.40
C GLN A 38 19.73 -6.29 -9.91
N VAL A 39 19.19 -7.44 -10.33
CA VAL A 39 19.05 -7.78 -11.75
C VAL A 39 18.12 -6.80 -12.46
N ALA A 40 16.97 -6.49 -11.86
CA ALA A 40 16.00 -5.54 -12.39
C ALA A 40 16.58 -4.14 -12.64
N MET A 41 17.49 -3.67 -11.78
CA MET A 41 18.10 -2.34 -11.87
C MET A 41 19.13 -2.25 -13.02
N VAL A 42 19.83 -3.35 -13.30
CA VAL A 42 20.94 -3.41 -14.27
C VAL A 42 20.45 -3.84 -15.67
N LEU A 43 19.37 -4.60 -15.75
CA LEU A 43 18.89 -5.18 -17.01
C LEU A 43 18.59 -4.13 -18.10
N PRO A 44 17.93 -2.98 -17.83
CA PRO A 44 17.67 -1.99 -18.88
C PRO A 44 18.94 -1.41 -19.50
N SER A 45 19.99 -1.17 -18.70
CA SER A 45 21.26 -0.68 -19.22
C SER A 45 22.04 -1.73 -20.01
N LEU A 46 21.96 -3.00 -19.61
CA LEU A 46 22.55 -4.10 -20.40
C LEU A 46 21.81 -4.32 -21.73
N ALA A 47 20.50 -4.15 -21.74
CA ALA A 47 19.70 -4.25 -22.94
C ALA A 47 19.97 -3.09 -23.91
N GLY A 48 20.32 -1.90 -23.40
CA GLY A 48 20.68 -0.73 -24.19
C GLY A 48 19.57 -0.25 -25.13
N ARG A 49 18.31 -0.54 -24.81
CA ARG A 49 17.15 -0.21 -25.64
C ARG A 49 16.45 1.03 -25.11
N SER A 50 16.15 1.97 -26.01
CA SER A 50 15.35 3.16 -25.68
C SER A 50 13.94 2.75 -25.24
N PRO A 51 13.41 3.29 -24.13
CA PRO A 51 12.03 3.03 -23.70
C PRO A 51 10.98 3.59 -24.66
N PHE A 52 11.36 4.50 -25.56
CA PHE A 52 10.51 5.02 -26.64
C PHE A 52 10.46 4.09 -27.87
N SER A 53 11.26 3.02 -27.89
CA SER A 53 11.16 2.00 -28.93
C SER A 53 10.24 0.88 -28.47
N ALA A 54 9.48 0.27 -29.40
CA ALA A 54 8.66 -0.91 -29.09
C ALA A 54 9.46 -2.04 -28.43
N GLN A 55 10.72 -2.23 -28.85
CA GLN A 55 11.62 -3.24 -28.27
C GLN A 55 11.98 -2.95 -26.81
N GLY A 56 12.33 -1.70 -26.49
CA GLY A 56 12.63 -1.30 -25.10
C GLY A 56 11.38 -1.30 -24.22
N ALA A 57 10.26 -0.81 -24.74
CA ALA A 57 8.97 -0.79 -24.05
C ALA A 57 8.50 -2.20 -23.64
N VAL A 58 8.69 -3.21 -24.50
CA VAL A 58 8.20 -4.58 -24.25
C VAL A 58 9.13 -5.40 -23.31
N LEU A 59 10.35 -4.92 -23.00
CA LEU A 59 11.30 -5.65 -22.15
C LEU A 59 10.69 -6.13 -20.80
N PRO A 60 10.03 -5.28 -20.00
CA PRO A 60 9.41 -5.71 -18.74
C PRO A 60 8.27 -6.71 -18.97
N VAL A 61 7.51 -6.57 -20.06
CA VAL A 61 6.41 -7.48 -20.41
C VAL A 61 6.95 -8.88 -20.72
N ALA A 62 8.02 -8.97 -21.51
CA ALA A 62 8.67 -10.25 -21.83
C ALA A 62 9.20 -10.96 -20.57
N VAL A 63 9.90 -10.22 -19.70
CA VAL A 63 10.41 -10.76 -18.42
C VAL A 63 9.25 -11.20 -17.52
N GLY A 64 8.21 -10.37 -17.38
CA GLY A 64 7.02 -10.69 -16.59
C GLY A 64 6.29 -11.93 -17.10
N GLY A 65 6.12 -12.06 -18.42
CA GLY A 65 5.51 -13.23 -19.07
C GLY A 65 6.29 -14.51 -18.80
N LEU A 66 7.64 -14.47 -18.90
CA LEU A 66 8.49 -15.61 -18.58
C LEU A 66 8.39 -16.00 -17.09
N LEU A 67 8.39 -15.03 -16.18
CA LEU A 67 8.25 -15.28 -14.74
C LEU A 67 6.89 -15.91 -14.41
N LEU A 68 5.81 -15.43 -15.04
CA LEU A 68 4.47 -16.00 -14.88
C LEU A 68 4.40 -17.44 -15.42
N ALA A 69 4.94 -17.68 -16.62
CA ALA A 69 4.99 -19.00 -17.22
C ALA A 69 5.79 -19.99 -16.36
N ALA A 70 6.96 -19.57 -15.86
CA ALA A 70 7.79 -20.36 -14.95
C ALA A 70 7.07 -20.64 -13.62
N GLY A 71 6.40 -19.64 -13.04
CA GLY A 71 5.61 -19.79 -11.82
C GLY A 71 4.46 -20.80 -11.98
N LEU A 72 3.73 -20.72 -13.10
CA LEU A 72 2.68 -21.68 -13.45
C LEU A 72 3.24 -23.09 -13.69
N ALA A 73 4.36 -23.22 -14.41
CA ALA A 73 5.02 -24.50 -14.61
C ALA A 73 5.46 -25.14 -13.28
N VAL A 74 6.04 -24.36 -12.36
CA VAL A 74 6.38 -24.81 -11.00
C VAL A 74 5.12 -25.22 -10.22
N ALA A 75 4.02 -24.49 -10.38
CA ALA A 75 2.76 -24.82 -9.72
C ALA A 75 2.19 -26.17 -10.20
N VAL A 76 2.30 -26.44 -11.50
CA VAL A 76 1.88 -27.71 -12.11
C VAL A 76 2.82 -28.85 -11.75
N ALA A 77 4.15 -28.63 -11.73
CA ALA A 77 5.16 -29.66 -11.50
C ALA A 77 5.30 -30.04 -10.02
N ARG A 78 5.19 -29.08 -9.09
CA ARG A 78 5.40 -29.31 -7.65
C ARG A 78 4.10 -29.33 -6.85
N ARG A 79 3.10 -30.05 -7.34
CA ARG A 79 1.75 -30.12 -6.74
C ARG A 79 1.76 -30.46 -5.25
N GLY A 80 2.65 -31.36 -4.82
CA GLY A 80 2.80 -31.74 -3.40
C GLY A 80 3.18 -30.59 -2.48
N ARG A 81 3.96 -29.60 -2.96
CA ARG A 81 4.35 -28.42 -2.17
C ARG A 81 3.21 -27.42 -1.99
N TRP A 82 2.22 -27.40 -2.89
CA TRP A 82 1.01 -26.60 -2.75
C TRP A 82 -0.02 -27.18 -1.78
N ARG A 83 0.13 -28.46 -1.43
CA ARG A 83 -0.71 -29.14 -0.44
C ARG A 83 -0.27 -28.87 0.99
N SER A 84 0.99 -28.48 1.20
CA SER A 84 1.50 -28.10 2.52
C SER A 84 1.40 -26.59 2.73
N ALA A 85 0.87 -26.17 3.87
CA ALA A 85 0.73 -24.75 4.22
C ALA A 85 2.07 -23.99 4.17
N SER A 86 3.17 -24.63 4.62
CA SER A 86 4.51 -24.05 4.62
C SER A 86 5.07 -23.90 3.19
N GLY A 87 4.83 -24.87 2.32
CA GLY A 87 5.27 -24.82 0.93
C GLY A 87 4.55 -23.73 0.13
N THR A 88 3.23 -23.61 0.31
CA THR A 88 2.42 -22.53 -0.28
C THR A 88 2.85 -21.15 0.24
N GLY A 89 3.21 -21.05 1.52
CA GLY A 89 3.73 -19.81 2.10
C GLY A 89 5.03 -19.33 1.42
N ALA A 90 6.03 -20.21 1.31
CA ALA A 90 7.29 -19.87 0.66
C ALA A 90 7.12 -19.49 -0.82
N LEU A 91 6.30 -20.23 -1.57
CA LEU A 91 6.04 -19.93 -2.99
C LEU A 91 5.32 -18.59 -3.19
N ALA A 92 4.32 -18.28 -2.35
CA ALA A 92 3.67 -16.97 -2.36
C ALA A 92 4.67 -15.85 -2.02
N GLY A 93 5.61 -16.12 -1.10
CA GLY A 93 6.71 -15.22 -0.78
C GLY A 93 7.62 -14.95 -1.99
N VAL A 94 8.12 -16.00 -2.64
CA VAL A 94 8.93 -15.87 -3.88
C VAL A 94 8.17 -15.06 -4.94
N ALA A 95 6.90 -15.38 -5.18
CA ALA A 95 6.07 -14.64 -6.14
C ALA A 95 5.91 -13.16 -5.77
N ALA A 96 5.74 -12.83 -4.49
CA ALA A 96 5.68 -11.43 -4.02
C ALA A 96 7.00 -10.70 -4.24
N GLY A 97 8.13 -11.34 -3.95
CA GLY A 97 9.47 -10.77 -4.17
C GLY A 97 9.77 -10.54 -5.65
N LEU A 98 9.40 -11.50 -6.51
CA LEU A 98 9.51 -11.36 -7.98
C LEU A 98 8.61 -10.25 -8.53
N LEU A 99 7.37 -10.16 -8.04
CA LEU A 99 6.46 -9.09 -8.43
C LEU A 99 7.02 -7.71 -8.05
N ALA A 100 7.53 -7.57 -6.82
CA ALA A 100 8.16 -6.33 -6.37
C ALA A 100 9.38 -5.98 -7.24
N ALA A 101 10.26 -6.94 -7.54
CA ALA A 101 11.41 -6.73 -8.41
C ALA A 101 11.01 -6.42 -9.86
N TRP A 102 9.94 -7.04 -10.36
CA TRP A 102 9.38 -6.74 -11.69
C TRP A 102 8.86 -5.30 -11.77
N VAL A 103 8.22 -4.78 -10.71
CA VAL A 103 7.81 -3.37 -10.65
C VAL A 103 9.02 -2.44 -10.72
N ALA A 104 10.13 -2.79 -10.04
CA ALA A 104 11.38 -2.03 -10.17
C ALA A 104 11.91 -2.07 -11.62
N LEU A 105 11.90 -3.24 -12.28
CA LEU A 105 12.31 -3.38 -13.67
C LEU A 105 11.45 -2.51 -14.61
N ALA A 106 10.13 -2.55 -14.47
CA ALA A 106 9.20 -1.80 -15.29
C ALA A 106 9.47 -0.30 -15.18
N LEU A 107 9.55 0.22 -13.95
CA LEU A 107 9.81 1.64 -13.70
C LEU A 107 11.21 2.07 -14.11
N ARG A 108 12.24 1.23 -13.85
CA ARG A 108 13.62 1.50 -14.27
C ARG A 108 13.75 1.53 -15.79
N THR A 109 13.00 0.68 -16.49
CA THR A 109 12.93 0.70 -17.96
C THR A 109 12.31 2.01 -18.44
N SER A 110 11.19 2.46 -17.86
CA SER A 110 10.56 3.75 -18.21
C SER A 110 11.47 4.96 -18.00
N LEU A 111 12.36 4.92 -17.00
CA LEU A 111 13.33 5.98 -16.71
C LEU A 111 14.68 5.79 -17.43
N HIS A 112 14.83 4.76 -18.27
CA HIS A 112 16.11 4.51 -18.93
C HIS A 112 16.47 5.64 -19.91
N GLY A 113 17.66 6.22 -19.73
CA GLY A 113 18.15 7.33 -20.56
C GLY A 113 17.87 8.73 -20.00
N THR A 114 17.20 8.86 -18.85
CA THR A 114 17.04 10.15 -18.16
C THR A 114 17.69 10.11 -16.76
N PRO A 115 18.34 11.21 -16.33
CA PRO A 115 18.84 11.33 -14.96
C PRO A 115 17.76 11.81 -13.98
N PHE A 116 16.54 12.09 -14.44
CA PHE A 116 15.44 12.60 -13.62
C PHE A 116 14.48 11.49 -13.18
N GLY A 117 13.82 11.70 -12.05
CA GLY A 117 12.67 10.87 -11.65
C GLY A 117 11.41 11.14 -12.46
N PHE A 118 10.33 10.45 -12.13
CA PHE A 118 9.04 10.61 -12.79
C PHE A 118 8.54 12.05 -12.68
N ALA A 119 8.05 12.60 -13.81
CA ALA A 119 7.65 14.01 -13.95
C ALA A 119 8.76 15.05 -13.69
N GLY A 120 10.04 14.65 -13.65
CA GLY A 120 11.18 15.57 -13.62
C GLY A 120 11.08 16.64 -12.52
N LEU A 121 11.29 17.90 -12.91
CA LEU A 121 11.32 19.05 -12.00
C LEU A 121 10.04 19.89 -12.03
N ILE A 122 8.92 19.33 -12.53
CA ILE A 122 7.66 20.06 -12.64
C ILE A 122 6.67 19.70 -11.53
N GLY A 123 5.79 20.66 -11.21
CA GLY A 123 4.72 20.50 -10.23
C GLY A 123 5.22 19.98 -8.87
N ASP A 124 4.50 19.01 -8.32
CA ASP A 124 4.80 18.40 -7.02
C ASP A 124 6.19 17.72 -6.98
N GLN A 125 6.70 17.24 -8.13
CA GLN A 125 8.02 16.62 -8.21
C GLN A 125 9.17 17.64 -8.24
N GLY A 126 8.90 18.86 -8.72
CA GLY A 126 9.77 20.00 -8.52
C GLY A 126 9.94 20.31 -7.02
N ARG A 127 8.83 20.38 -6.27
CA ARG A 127 8.87 20.57 -4.80
C ARG A 127 9.60 19.41 -4.10
N MET A 128 9.34 18.17 -4.51
CA MET A 128 10.02 17.00 -3.97
C MET A 128 11.53 17.04 -4.20
N SER A 129 11.97 17.43 -5.40
CA SER A 129 13.38 17.60 -5.75
C SER A 129 14.03 18.73 -4.95
N ALA A 130 13.33 19.84 -4.76
CA ALA A 130 13.79 20.96 -3.94
C ALA A 130 13.96 20.56 -2.46
N MET A 131 12.98 19.84 -1.90
CA MET A 131 13.08 19.28 -0.55
C MET A 131 14.26 18.30 -0.42
N ALA A 132 14.39 17.35 -1.34
CA ALA A 132 15.51 16.39 -1.29
C ALA A 132 16.86 17.10 -1.39
N THR A 133 16.97 18.13 -2.23
CA THR A 133 18.18 18.97 -2.34
C THR A 133 18.44 19.74 -1.06
N ARG A 134 17.42 20.30 -0.40
CA ARG A 134 17.55 20.97 0.89
C ARG A 134 18.13 20.04 1.96
N TYR A 135 17.71 18.77 1.97
CA TYR A 135 18.16 17.78 2.96
C TYR A 135 19.57 17.23 2.74
N THR A 136 20.25 17.59 1.65
CA THR A 136 21.69 17.33 1.53
C THR A 136 22.49 18.20 2.48
N ALA A 137 22.05 19.45 2.71
CA ALA A 137 22.72 20.44 3.53
C ALA A 137 22.25 20.49 4.99
N THR A 138 21.02 20.04 5.28
CA THR A 138 20.48 20.03 6.65
C THR A 138 19.76 18.73 6.98
N ALA A 139 19.82 18.31 8.25
CA ALA A 139 19.01 17.21 8.77
C ALA A 139 17.70 17.67 9.42
N ALA A 140 17.56 18.97 9.69
CA ALA A 140 16.37 19.53 10.31
C ALA A 140 15.22 19.67 9.28
N PRO A 141 13.97 19.32 9.64
CA PRO A 141 12.84 19.47 8.74
C PRO A 141 12.59 20.94 8.40
N SER A 142 12.65 21.26 7.11
CA SER A 142 12.43 22.60 6.58
C SER A 142 11.74 22.53 5.24
N ASP A 143 10.99 23.56 4.87
CA ASP A 143 10.40 23.66 3.54
C ASP A 143 11.50 23.61 2.46
N GLY A 144 11.17 22.99 1.32
CA GLY A 144 12.12 22.78 0.24
C GLY A 144 12.37 24.02 -0.61
N ILE A 145 11.47 25.02 -0.56
CA ILE A 145 11.48 26.20 -1.42
C ILE A 145 11.80 27.45 -0.59
N VAL A 146 11.09 27.65 0.53
CA VAL A 146 11.24 28.83 1.37
C VAL A 146 12.16 28.52 2.55
N ALA A 147 13.36 29.10 2.53
CA ALA A 147 14.34 28.91 3.60
C ALA A 147 13.80 29.46 4.94
N GLY A 148 14.04 28.71 6.03
CA GLY A 148 13.67 29.11 7.38
C GLY A 148 12.23 28.76 7.78
N VAL A 149 11.36 28.38 6.83
CA VAL A 149 9.99 27.96 7.12
C VAL A 149 9.95 26.47 7.44
N ALA A 150 9.18 26.08 8.46
CA ALA A 150 8.94 24.68 8.77
C ALA A 150 8.19 23.99 7.62
N THR A 151 8.58 22.77 7.29
CA THR A 151 7.92 22.02 6.20
C THR A 151 6.47 21.71 6.55
N GLU A 152 5.55 22.15 5.70
CA GLU A 152 4.16 21.65 5.71
C GLU A 152 4.11 20.19 5.23
N TYR A 153 4.94 19.88 4.23
CA TYR A 153 4.98 18.57 3.59
C TYR A 153 5.64 17.53 4.51
N PRO A 154 5.07 16.32 4.67
CA PRO A 154 5.70 15.23 5.41
C PRO A 154 7.12 14.93 4.88
N PRO A 155 8.16 15.05 5.72
CA PRO A 155 9.54 15.14 5.23
C PRO A 155 10.25 13.81 5.04
N LEU A 156 9.76 12.68 5.56
CA LEU A 156 10.58 11.47 5.69
C LEU A 156 11.14 10.97 4.35
N PHE A 157 10.31 10.92 3.30
CA PHE A 157 10.76 10.46 1.99
C PHE A 157 11.82 11.38 1.37
N PRO A 158 11.57 12.69 1.14
CA PRO A 158 12.61 13.57 0.60
C PRO A 158 13.83 13.70 1.51
N TRP A 159 13.65 13.58 2.84
CA TRP A 159 14.75 13.55 3.79
C TRP A 159 15.67 12.36 3.55
N LEU A 160 15.12 11.14 3.43
CA LEU A 160 15.91 9.95 3.11
C LEU A 160 16.65 10.09 1.78
N VAL A 161 16.01 10.67 0.76
CA VAL A 161 16.64 10.93 -0.55
C VAL A 161 17.80 11.92 -0.40
N GLY A 162 17.61 13.04 0.30
CA GLY A 162 18.66 14.04 0.52
C GLY A 162 19.82 13.52 1.35
N ARG A 163 19.55 12.74 2.40
CA ARG A 163 20.60 12.11 3.21
C ARG A 163 21.37 11.04 2.43
N ALA A 164 20.69 10.24 1.60
CA ALA A 164 21.34 9.28 0.72
C ALA A 164 22.19 9.98 -0.36
N SER A 165 21.68 11.08 -0.92
CA SER A 165 22.41 11.93 -1.86
C SER A 165 23.71 12.48 -1.25
N ALA A 166 23.66 12.97 -0.02
CA ALA A 166 24.86 13.42 0.70
C ALA A 166 25.84 12.29 1.02
N LEU A 167 25.35 11.08 1.32
CA LEU A 167 26.20 9.90 1.56
C LEU A 167 26.89 9.41 0.28
N LEU A 168 26.18 9.41 -0.84
CA LEU A 168 26.63 8.87 -2.11
C LEU A 168 27.44 9.87 -2.96
N ASP A 169 27.49 11.14 -2.54
CA ASP A 169 28.03 12.26 -3.31
C ASP A 169 27.42 12.36 -4.72
N VAL A 170 26.10 12.19 -4.80
CA VAL A 170 25.32 12.30 -6.04
C VAL A 170 24.23 13.33 -5.83
N HIS A 171 24.03 14.25 -6.78
CA HIS A 171 22.98 15.26 -6.67
C HIS A 171 21.59 14.64 -6.41
N ALA A 172 20.85 15.22 -5.46
CA ALA A 172 19.58 14.66 -4.97
C ALA A 172 18.53 14.42 -6.07
N TRP A 173 18.47 15.29 -7.08
CA TRP A 173 17.56 15.15 -8.21
C TRP A 173 17.86 13.91 -9.08
N ARG A 174 19.10 13.40 -9.07
CA ARG A 174 19.48 12.13 -9.73
C ARG A 174 19.09 10.92 -8.91
N VAL A 175 19.20 11.01 -7.58
CA VAL A 175 18.84 9.93 -6.65
C VAL A 175 17.32 9.73 -6.58
N LEU A 176 16.54 10.79 -6.85
CA LEU A 176 15.09 10.76 -6.69
C LEU A 176 14.40 9.69 -7.54
N GLY A 177 14.81 9.48 -8.79
CA GLY A 177 14.21 8.47 -9.67
C GLY A 177 14.40 7.04 -9.13
N ASP A 178 15.61 6.72 -8.68
CA ASP A 178 15.92 5.43 -8.06
C ASP A 178 15.20 5.27 -6.72
N ALA A 179 15.08 6.33 -5.92
CA ALA A 179 14.32 6.30 -4.67
C ALA A 179 12.82 6.07 -4.90
N GLN A 180 12.22 6.71 -5.92
CA GLN A 180 10.81 6.51 -6.28
C GLN A 180 10.55 5.05 -6.65
N LEU A 181 11.30 4.49 -7.60
CA LEU A 181 11.08 3.12 -8.06
C LEU A 181 11.34 2.07 -6.95
N LEU A 182 12.40 2.26 -6.15
CA LEU A 182 12.70 1.35 -5.02
C LEU A 182 11.63 1.44 -3.93
N THR A 183 11.07 2.62 -3.71
CA THR A 183 9.98 2.82 -2.73
C THR A 183 8.70 2.15 -3.18
N ILE A 184 8.35 2.21 -4.47
CA ILE A 184 7.15 1.54 -4.99
C ILE A 184 7.34 0.03 -4.99
N SER A 185 8.51 -0.44 -5.44
CA SER A 185 8.90 -1.85 -5.36
C SER A 185 8.82 -2.36 -3.92
N GLY A 186 9.39 -1.61 -2.98
CA GLY A 186 9.31 -1.89 -1.54
C GLY A 186 7.88 -1.83 -1.01
N ALA A 187 7.01 -0.95 -1.51
CA ALA A 187 5.61 -0.87 -1.09
C ALA A 187 4.81 -2.12 -1.46
N VAL A 188 5.08 -2.74 -2.62
CA VAL A 188 4.50 -4.05 -2.99
C VAL A 188 4.92 -5.11 -1.98
N LEU A 189 6.21 -5.16 -1.63
CA LEU A 189 6.73 -6.09 -0.64
C LEU A 189 6.13 -5.83 0.75
N LEU A 190 6.12 -4.58 1.24
CA LEU A 190 5.53 -4.20 2.53
C LEU A 190 4.05 -4.55 2.60
N THR A 191 3.29 -4.34 1.52
CA THR A 191 1.89 -4.75 1.42
C THR A 191 1.78 -6.25 1.69
N PHE A 192 2.56 -7.08 0.98
CA PHE A 192 2.56 -8.52 1.20
C PHE A 192 2.88 -8.89 2.65
N LEU A 193 4.00 -8.38 3.20
CA LEU A 193 4.51 -8.74 4.53
C LEU A 193 3.56 -8.33 5.68
N LEU A 194 2.90 -7.19 5.56
CA LEU A 194 1.93 -6.74 6.56
C LEU A 194 0.61 -7.50 6.43
N TRP A 195 0.15 -7.78 5.21
CA TRP A 195 -1.06 -8.56 4.99
C TRP A 195 -0.89 -10.04 5.34
N THR A 196 0.30 -10.64 5.21
CA THR A 196 0.53 -12.03 5.66
C THR A 196 0.30 -12.24 7.16
N ARG A 197 0.35 -11.16 7.96
CA ARG A 197 -0.03 -11.20 9.39
C ARG A 197 -1.55 -11.31 9.56
N LEU A 198 -2.31 -10.75 8.63
CA LEU A 198 -3.76 -10.61 8.71
C LEU A 198 -4.52 -11.71 7.95
N VAL A 199 -3.97 -12.19 6.84
CA VAL A 199 -4.62 -13.13 5.92
C VAL A 199 -3.65 -14.21 5.44
N PRO A 200 -4.14 -15.30 4.82
CA PRO A 200 -3.26 -16.31 4.21
C PRO A 200 -2.37 -15.73 3.10
N PRO A 201 -1.15 -16.28 2.87
CA PRO A 201 -0.21 -15.75 1.89
C PRO A 201 -0.76 -15.55 0.46
N PRO A 202 -1.60 -16.46 -0.10
CA PRO A 202 -2.18 -16.23 -1.43
C PRO A 202 -3.06 -14.98 -1.52
N ALA A 203 -3.84 -14.69 -0.47
CA ALA A 203 -4.66 -13.49 -0.40
C ALA A 203 -3.81 -12.23 -0.22
N ALA A 204 -2.74 -12.31 0.59
CA ALA A 204 -1.78 -11.22 0.74
C ALA A 204 -1.05 -10.91 -0.58
N LEU A 205 -0.69 -11.94 -1.36
CA LEU A 205 -0.09 -11.77 -2.69
C LEU A 205 -1.06 -11.11 -3.67
N ALA A 206 -2.32 -11.54 -3.68
CA ALA A 206 -3.35 -10.90 -4.50
C ALA A 206 -3.54 -9.42 -4.14
N ILE A 207 -3.54 -9.09 -2.84
CA ILE A 207 -3.60 -7.70 -2.35
C ILE A 207 -2.37 -6.91 -2.79
N ALA A 208 -1.18 -7.48 -2.67
CA ALA A 208 0.07 -6.85 -3.12
C ALA A 208 0.10 -6.60 -4.64
N ALA A 209 -0.55 -7.46 -5.43
CA ALA A 209 -0.69 -7.27 -6.89
C ALA A 209 -1.69 -6.18 -7.26
N ALA A 210 -2.87 -6.15 -6.63
CA ALA A 210 -3.91 -5.18 -6.98
C ALA A 210 -3.62 -3.76 -6.47
N THR A 211 -2.89 -3.62 -5.36
CA THR A 211 -2.57 -2.31 -4.76
C THR A 211 -1.86 -1.34 -5.72
N PRO A 212 -0.75 -1.72 -6.41
CA PRO A 212 -0.09 -0.83 -7.36
C PRO A 212 -0.98 -0.53 -8.58
N ALA A 213 -1.80 -1.47 -9.06
CA ALA A 213 -2.74 -1.22 -10.16
C ALA A 213 -3.88 -0.27 -9.76
N ALA A 214 -4.30 -0.32 -8.49
CA ALA A 214 -5.32 0.57 -7.95
C ALA A 214 -4.79 1.99 -7.71
N PHE A 215 -3.56 2.15 -7.22
CA PHE A 215 -2.98 3.48 -6.98
C PHE A 215 -2.38 4.11 -8.25
N ALA A 216 -1.67 3.32 -9.05
CA ALA A 216 -1.16 3.62 -10.39
C ALA A 216 -0.45 4.97 -10.59
N ASP A 217 0.39 5.44 -9.64
CA ASP A 217 1.16 6.68 -9.80
C ASP A 217 2.55 6.61 -9.13
N PRO A 218 3.65 6.37 -9.88
CA PRO A 218 5.00 6.28 -9.37
C PRO A 218 5.61 7.62 -8.96
N ARG A 219 5.05 8.75 -9.43
CA ARG A 219 5.46 10.09 -8.94
C ARG A 219 5.18 10.22 -7.45
N LYS A 220 4.20 9.44 -6.96
CA LYS A 220 3.67 9.51 -5.60
C LYS A 220 4.13 8.31 -4.77
N ALA A 221 5.36 7.86 -5.00
CA ALA A 221 5.97 6.71 -4.33
C ALA A 221 5.80 6.70 -2.81
N HIS A 222 5.98 7.85 -2.16
CA HIS A 222 5.80 8.00 -0.70
C HIS A 222 4.34 7.82 -0.27
N GLU A 223 3.36 8.28 -1.06
CA GLU A 223 1.94 8.01 -0.82
C GLU A 223 1.65 6.52 -0.97
N VAL A 224 2.20 5.86 -2.01
CA VAL A 224 2.02 4.41 -2.23
C VAL A 224 2.55 3.61 -1.04
N ALA A 225 3.77 3.92 -0.58
CA ALA A 225 4.39 3.26 0.57
C ALA A 225 3.63 3.52 1.87
N ALA A 226 3.21 4.77 2.12
CA ALA A 226 2.42 5.10 3.28
C ALA A 226 1.09 4.35 3.29
N LEU A 227 0.40 4.23 2.14
CA LEU A 227 -0.87 3.51 2.05
C LEU A 227 -0.71 1.99 2.22
N ALA A 228 0.35 1.41 1.63
CA ALA A 228 0.72 0.01 1.77
C ALA A 228 0.88 -0.40 3.25
N VAL A 229 1.36 0.52 4.09
CA VAL A 229 1.48 0.34 5.54
C VAL A 229 0.17 0.68 6.25
N PHE A 230 -0.42 1.83 5.93
CA PHE A 230 -1.56 2.42 6.64
C PHE A 230 -2.76 1.47 6.74
N ILE A 231 -3.19 0.87 5.62
CA ILE A 231 -4.39 0.04 5.61
C ILE A 231 -4.24 -1.18 6.55
N PRO A 232 -3.25 -2.08 6.36
CA PRO A 232 -3.09 -3.22 7.26
C PRO A 232 -2.75 -2.77 8.69
N TRP A 233 -2.03 -1.66 8.88
CA TRP A 233 -1.75 -1.10 10.20
C TRP A 233 -3.03 -0.70 10.95
N VAL A 234 -3.97 0.00 10.31
CA VAL A 234 -5.23 0.39 10.96
C VAL A 234 -6.02 -0.85 11.39
N LEU A 235 -6.14 -1.84 10.49
CA LEU A 235 -6.85 -3.09 10.77
C LEU A 235 -6.21 -3.86 11.93
N ALA A 236 -4.87 -3.92 11.96
CA ALA A 236 -4.11 -4.62 12.99
C ALA A 236 -4.12 -3.91 14.35
N THR A 237 -4.28 -2.57 14.35
CA THR A 237 -4.17 -1.73 15.56
C THR A 237 -5.53 -1.46 16.20
N PHE A 238 -6.48 -0.98 15.40
CA PHE A 238 -7.78 -0.50 15.90
C PHE A 238 -8.89 -1.54 15.75
N GLY A 239 -8.66 -2.60 14.95
CA GLY A 239 -9.60 -3.69 14.74
C GLY A 239 -9.48 -4.85 15.73
N ARG A 240 -9.99 -6.01 15.30
CA ARG A 240 -9.93 -7.31 16.00
C ARG A 240 -9.44 -8.41 15.07
N PRO A 241 -8.19 -8.32 14.59
CA PRO A 241 -7.66 -9.34 13.67
C PRO A 241 -7.61 -10.72 14.35
N PRO A 242 -7.85 -11.83 13.61
CA PRO A 242 -7.91 -13.18 14.18
C PRO A 242 -6.61 -13.63 14.86
N ARG A 243 -5.46 -13.08 14.44
CA ARG A 243 -4.13 -13.41 14.97
C ARG A 243 -3.67 -12.49 16.11
N GLY A 244 -4.59 -11.69 16.66
CA GLY A 244 -4.28 -10.70 17.69
C GLY A 244 -3.73 -9.40 17.11
N ARG A 245 -3.82 -8.34 17.93
CA ARG A 245 -3.32 -7.01 17.57
C ARG A 245 -1.80 -6.99 17.59
N ILE A 246 -1.23 -6.10 16.81
CA ILE A 246 0.19 -5.78 16.93
C ILE A 246 0.48 -5.17 18.30
N HIS A 247 1.71 -5.34 18.81
CA HIS A 247 2.11 -4.73 20.06
C HIS A 247 2.07 -3.18 19.94
N TRP A 248 1.77 -2.48 21.04
CA TRP A 248 1.55 -1.02 21.02
C TRP A 248 2.78 -0.24 20.53
N LEU A 249 3.99 -0.75 20.82
CA LEU A 249 5.25 -0.11 20.40
C LEU A 249 5.43 -0.11 18.87
N PRO A 250 5.50 -1.27 18.17
CA PRO A 250 5.58 -1.26 16.71
C PRO A 250 4.32 -0.63 16.06
N ALA A 251 3.15 -0.72 16.69
CA ALA A 251 1.95 -0.02 16.22
C ALA A 251 2.13 1.50 16.20
N GLY A 252 2.66 2.07 17.28
CA GLY A 252 2.94 3.50 17.37
C GLY A 252 4.04 3.92 16.40
N VAL A 253 5.12 3.15 16.29
CA VAL A 253 6.21 3.45 15.35
C VAL A 253 5.68 3.47 13.91
N LEU A 254 4.90 2.46 13.49
CA LEU A 254 4.28 2.44 12.17
C LEU A 254 3.35 3.64 11.95
N GLY A 255 2.55 4.01 12.95
CA GLY A 255 1.67 5.18 12.88
C GLY A 255 2.45 6.48 12.70
N GLY A 256 3.52 6.69 13.47
CA GLY A 256 4.37 7.87 13.35
C GLY A 256 5.14 7.92 12.03
N LEU A 257 5.63 6.78 11.53
CA LEU A 257 6.26 6.70 10.21
C LEU A 257 5.28 6.99 9.07
N VAL A 258 4.03 6.51 9.17
CA VAL A 258 2.97 6.90 8.20
C VAL A 258 2.76 8.40 8.23
N VAL A 259 2.67 9.02 9.41
CA VAL A 259 2.53 10.49 9.53
C VAL A 259 3.72 11.23 8.91
N ALA A 260 4.95 10.80 9.19
CA ALA A 260 6.16 11.44 8.68
C ALA A 260 6.38 11.20 7.18
N THR A 261 5.83 10.11 6.62
CA THR A 261 5.88 9.80 5.18
C THR A 261 4.77 10.50 4.41
N TYR A 262 3.53 10.39 4.92
CA TYR A 262 2.34 10.98 4.31
C TYR A 262 1.15 11.01 5.30
N LEU A 263 0.99 12.14 5.99
CA LEU A 263 -0.09 12.37 6.97
C LEU A 263 -1.52 12.28 6.37
N GLY A 264 -1.68 12.52 5.06
CA GLY A 264 -2.98 12.62 4.40
C GLY A 264 -3.94 11.46 4.69
N PHE A 265 -3.47 10.21 4.62
CA PHE A 265 -4.34 9.04 4.86
C PHE A 265 -4.89 8.97 6.28
N VAL A 266 -4.14 9.45 7.28
CA VAL A 266 -4.61 9.53 8.66
C VAL A 266 -5.72 10.56 8.78
N LEU A 267 -5.57 11.73 8.14
CA LEU A 267 -6.59 12.79 8.15
C LEU A 267 -7.87 12.34 7.44
N TRP A 268 -7.74 11.76 6.24
CA TRP A 268 -8.88 11.31 5.46
C TRP A 268 -9.59 10.10 6.09
N GLY A 269 -8.83 9.22 6.75
CA GLY A 269 -9.36 8.07 7.48
C GLY A 269 -9.82 8.39 8.90
N ALA A 270 -9.61 9.60 9.42
CA ALA A 270 -9.73 9.91 10.85
C ALA A 270 -11.10 9.53 11.43
N ALA A 271 -12.19 9.96 10.80
CA ALA A 271 -13.55 9.61 11.23
C ALA A 271 -13.76 8.08 11.25
N GLY A 272 -13.26 7.38 10.22
CA GLY A 272 -13.31 5.93 10.14
C GLY A 272 -12.51 5.23 11.24
N ILE A 273 -11.31 5.73 11.55
CA ILE A 273 -10.46 5.22 12.63
C ILE A 273 -11.13 5.42 13.99
N LEU A 274 -11.72 6.59 14.24
CA LEU A 274 -12.42 6.90 15.49
C LEU A 274 -13.65 5.99 15.68
N VAL A 275 -14.47 5.83 14.64
CA VAL A 275 -15.63 4.92 14.69
C VAL A 275 -15.16 3.48 14.92
N LEU A 276 -14.13 3.02 14.21
CA LEU A 276 -13.57 1.68 14.40
C LEU A 276 -13.03 1.48 15.82
N ALA A 277 -12.24 2.42 16.34
CA ALA A 277 -11.70 2.37 17.69
C ALA A 277 -12.83 2.32 18.73
N TRP A 278 -13.88 3.13 18.55
CA TRP A 278 -15.05 3.14 19.41
C TRP A 278 -15.81 1.81 19.37
N LEU A 279 -16.10 1.26 18.18
CA LEU A 279 -16.77 -0.03 18.02
C LEU A 279 -15.95 -1.16 18.68
N THR A 280 -14.64 -1.15 18.46
CA THR A 280 -13.73 -2.14 19.05
C THR A 280 -13.65 -1.99 20.57
N TRP A 281 -13.64 -0.77 21.10
CA TRP A 281 -13.65 -0.49 22.53
C TRP A 281 -14.94 -0.96 23.20
N ARG A 282 -16.12 -0.64 22.63
CA ARG A 282 -17.41 -1.01 23.24
C ARG A 282 -17.58 -2.52 23.42
N THR A 283 -17.04 -3.27 22.48
CA THR A 283 -17.13 -4.73 22.45
C THR A 283 -15.94 -5.41 23.14
N ALA A 284 -14.98 -4.67 23.73
CA ALA A 284 -13.76 -5.23 24.31
C ALA A 284 -14.05 -5.86 25.67
N ASP A 285 -13.47 -7.04 25.91
CA ASP A 285 -13.60 -7.75 27.18
C ASP A 285 -12.99 -6.91 28.31
N ASP A 286 -11.82 -6.30 28.06
CA ASP A 286 -11.20 -5.31 28.94
C ASP A 286 -11.07 -3.96 28.24
N ARG A 287 -12.03 -3.09 28.53
CA ARG A 287 -12.12 -1.72 28.00
C ARG A 287 -10.96 -0.83 28.46
N ARG A 288 -10.50 -0.97 29.71
CA ARG A 288 -9.43 -0.15 30.28
C ARG A 288 -8.10 -0.51 29.63
N ARG A 289 -7.82 -1.80 29.47
CA ARG A 289 -6.62 -2.27 28.78
C ARG A 289 -6.59 -1.85 27.32
N PHE A 290 -7.73 -1.89 26.62
CA PHE A 290 -7.80 -1.39 25.24
C PHE A 290 -7.53 0.12 25.14
N LEU A 291 -8.08 0.93 26.04
CA LEU A 291 -7.78 2.36 26.09
C LEU A 291 -6.30 2.61 26.41
N SER A 292 -5.72 1.91 27.40
CA SER A 292 -4.28 2.01 27.70
C SER A 292 -3.42 1.64 26.49
N TYR A 293 -3.80 0.59 25.75
CA TYR A 293 -3.15 0.22 24.50
C TYR A 293 -3.19 1.35 23.47
N LEU A 294 -4.35 1.97 23.24
CA LEU A 294 -4.49 3.08 22.28
C LEU A 294 -3.67 4.30 22.69
N VAL A 295 -3.70 4.67 23.97
CA VAL A 295 -2.88 5.78 24.50
C VAL A 295 -1.40 5.53 24.23
N LYS A 296 -0.91 4.30 24.50
CA LYS A 296 0.49 3.94 24.23
C LYS A 296 0.84 4.02 22.74
N VAL A 297 -0.06 3.57 21.86
CA VAL A 297 0.12 3.69 20.40
C VAL A 297 0.23 5.17 20.00
N VAL A 298 -0.67 6.03 20.49
CA VAL A 298 -0.68 7.46 20.17
C VAL A 298 0.58 8.16 20.67
N VAL A 299 1.00 7.89 21.91
CA VAL A 299 2.22 8.49 22.49
C VAL A 299 3.45 8.10 21.68
N VAL A 300 3.60 6.83 21.32
CA VAL A 300 4.74 6.37 20.50
C VAL A 300 4.67 6.95 19.08
N ALA A 301 3.48 7.03 18.47
CA ALA A 301 3.31 7.63 17.15
C ALA A 301 3.68 9.13 17.16
N ALA A 302 3.23 9.87 18.18
CA ALA A 302 3.58 11.27 18.38
C ALA A 302 5.09 11.45 18.59
N ALA A 303 5.72 10.62 19.43
CA ALA A 303 7.17 10.64 19.62
C ALA A 303 7.93 10.34 18.32
N THR A 304 7.51 9.32 17.57
CA THR A 304 8.13 8.94 16.30
C THR A 304 8.02 10.05 15.23
N ALA A 305 6.89 10.76 15.17
CA ALA A 305 6.66 11.85 14.22
C ALA A 305 7.08 13.24 14.75
N SER A 306 7.54 13.33 16.00
CA SER A 306 7.77 14.60 16.72
C SER A 306 8.79 15.50 16.03
N TRP A 307 9.84 14.91 15.46
CA TRP A 307 10.88 15.67 14.76
C TRP A 307 10.30 16.53 13.63
N TYR A 308 9.21 16.09 12.99
CA TYR A 308 8.46 16.84 11.98
C TYR A 308 7.34 17.67 12.59
N LEU A 309 6.48 17.05 13.42
CA LEU A 309 5.26 17.68 13.91
C LEU A 309 5.53 18.83 14.88
N VAL A 310 6.54 18.71 15.74
CA VAL A 310 6.82 19.73 16.77
C VAL A 310 7.31 21.03 16.13
N PRO A 311 8.32 21.06 15.24
CA PRO A 311 8.71 22.30 14.57
C PRO A 311 7.59 22.92 13.75
N TYR A 312 6.80 22.10 13.06
CA TYR A 312 5.67 22.58 12.26
C TYR A 312 4.58 23.21 13.13
N ALA A 313 4.12 22.50 14.17
CA ALA A 313 3.11 23.01 15.09
C ALA A 313 3.59 24.27 15.84
N TRP A 314 4.85 24.29 16.25
CA TRP A 314 5.45 25.44 16.91
C TRP A 314 5.46 26.69 16.03
N THR A 315 5.84 26.54 14.77
CA THR A 315 5.83 27.63 13.77
C THR A 315 4.41 28.15 13.58
N LEU A 316 3.43 27.25 13.38
CA LEU A 316 2.03 27.63 13.24
C LEU A 316 1.48 28.39 14.45
N LEU A 317 1.87 27.99 15.68
CA LEU A 317 1.40 28.63 16.90
C LEU A 317 2.03 30.00 17.15
N ARG A 318 3.30 30.19 16.76
CA ARG A 318 4.04 31.44 17.01
C ARG A 318 3.90 32.48 15.90
N GLU A 319 4.02 32.03 14.66
CA GLU A 319 4.12 32.90 13.48
C GLU A 319 2.82 32.92 12.68
N GLY A 320 1.87 32.03 13.03
CA GLY A 320 0.73 31.75 12.19
C GLY A 320 1.15 30.96 10.95
N GLY A 321 0.25 30.89 9.97
CA GLY A 321 0.56 30.24 8.70
C GLY A 321 -0.70 29.83 7.96
N GLN A 322 -0.56 29.74 6.64
CA GLN A 322 -1.60 29.26 5.76
C GLN A 322 -1.09 28.02 5.04
N MET A 323 -1.90 26.96 5.01
CA MET A 323 -1.62 25.78 4.22
C MET A 323 -1.86 26.10 2.75
N VAL A 324 -0.85 26.66 2.06
CA VAL A 324 -0.97 27.07 0.65
C VAL A 324 -1.26 25.86 -0.25
N SER A 325 -0.75 24.68 0.12
CA SER A 325 -1.05 23.43 -0.59
C SER A 325 -2.55 23.10 -0.63
N ASP A 326 -3.29 23.55 0.39
CA ASP A 326 -4.73 23.34 0.54
C ASP A 326 -5.54 24.10 -0.51
N GLN A 327 -4.96 25.10 -1.19
CA GLN A 327 -5.65 25.95 -2.15
C GLN A 327 -5.44 25.52 -3.61
N PHE A 328 -4.72 24.43 -3.87
CA PHE A 328 -4.39 24.00 -5.22
C PHE A 328 -5.61 23.37 -5.93
N PRO A 329 -6.16 23.98 -7.01
CA PRO A 329 -7.35 23.49 -7.71
C PRO A 329 -6.99 22.33 -8.64
N ALA A 330 -6.75 21.16 -8.09
CA ALA A 330 -6.35 19.99 -8.88
C ALA A 330 -7.46 19.57 -9.86
N PRO A 331 -7.12 19.19 -11.12
CA PRO A 331 -8.10 18.69 -12.08
C PRO A 331 -8.92 17.48 -11.58
N ALA A 332 -8.35 16.69 -10.67
CA ALA A 332 -9.04 15.54 -10.05
C ALA A 332 -10.19 15.93 -9.10
N ILE A 333 -10.43 17.23 -8.85
CA ILE A 333 -11.58 17.72 -8.09
C ILE A 333 -12.90 17.37 -8.78
N THR A 334 -12.94 17.43 -10.11
CA THR A 334 -14.15 17.19 -10.92
C THR A 334 -14.26 15.74 -11.43
N SER A 335 -13.31 14.87 -11.09
CA SER A 335 -13.35 13.46 -11.51
C SER A 335 -14.40 12.67 -10.74
N ASP A 336 -14.88 11.57 -11.35
CA ASP A 336 -15.83 10.63 -10.75
C ASP A 336 -15.36 10.17 -9.33
N PRO A 337 -16.15 10.41 -8.27
CA PRO A 337 -15.82 10.00 -6.92
C PRO A 337 -16.13 8.52 -6.62
N PHE A 338 -16.75 7.78 -7.55
CA PHE A 338 -17.22 6.42 -7.36
C PHE A 338 -16.48 5.43 -8.27
N PRO A 339 -15.24 5.05 -7.93
CA PRO A 339 -14.39 4.25 -8.83
C PRO A 339 -15.00 2.88 -9.20
N PHE A 340 -15.86 2.34 -8.33
CA PHE A 340 -16.59 1.08 -8.55
C PHE A 340 -17.64 1.16 -9.66
N LEU A 341 -18.04 2.34 -10.13
CA LEU A 341 -18.96 2.50 -11.26
C LEU A 341 -18.24 2.45 -12.62
N THR A 342 -16.91 2.49 -12.63
CA THR A 342 -16.15 2.40 -13.88
C THR A 342 -16.22 1.00 -14.46
N ALA A 343 -16.55 0.88 -15.76
CA ALA A 343 -16.66 -0.39 -16.46
C ALA A 343 -15.28 -0.99 -16.82
N THR A 344 -14.49 -1.28 -15.78
CA THR A 344 -13.13 -1.84 -15.88
C THR A 344 -13.01 -3.08 -14.99
N PRO A 345 -12.00 -3.96 -15.18
CA PRO A 345 -11.77 -5.06 -14.26
C PRO A 345 -11.51 -4.60 -12.82
N LEU A 346 -10.87 -3.44 -12.65
CA LEU A 346 -10.68 -2.82 -11.34
C LEU A 346 -12.01 -2.37 -10.73
N GLY A 347 -12.86 -1.69 -11.51
CA GLY A 347 -14.20 -1.26 -11.08
C GLY A 347 -15.10 -2.44 -10.70
N ALA A 348 -15.01 -3.56 -11.44
CA ALA A 348 -15.70 -4.81 -11.09
C ALA A 348 -15.19 -5.38 -9.75
N LEU A 349 -13.87 -5.44 -9.54
CA LEU A 349 -13.28 -5.88 -8.28
C LEU A 349 -13.71 -4.98 -7.10
N GLN A 350 -13.75 -3.67 -7.32
CA GLN A 350 -14.19 -2.69 -6.32
C GLN A 350 -15.68 -2.80 -6.01
N THR A 351 -16.53 -3.07 -7.01
CA THR A 351 -17.95 -3.37 -6.83
C THR A 351 -18.14 -4.61 -5.96
N ILE A 352 -17.41 -5.69 -6.27
CA ILE A 352 -17.38 -6.90 -5.42
C ILE A 352 -16.95 -6.53 -3.99
N GLY A 353 -15.94 -5.67 -3.85
CA GLY A 353 -15.47 -5.19 -2.56
C GLY A 353 -16.51 -4.42 -1.77
N LEU A 354 -17.22 -3.49 -2.41
CA LEU A 354 -18.29 -2.70 -1.80
C LEU A 354 -19.44 -3.60 -1.33
N LEU A 355 -19.94 -4.47 -2.20
CA LEU A 355 -20.99 -5.42 -1.86
C LEU A 355 -20.53 -6.35 -0.72
N GLY A 356 -19.29 -6.83 -0.79
CA GLY A 356 -18.69 -7.71 0.20
C GLY A 356 -18.54 -7.08 1.58
N ILE A 357 -18.05 -5.84 1.70
CA ILE A 357 -17.93 -5.17 3.02
C ILE A 357 -19.30 -4.93 3.64
N ILE A 358 -20.33 -4.65 2.84
CA ILE A 358 -21.71 -4.43 3.33
C ILE A 358 -22.31 -5.76 3.77
N TRP A 359 -22.19 -6.81 2.95
CA TRP A 359 -22.77 -8.12 3.19
C TRP A 359 -22.11 -8.83 4.36
N TYR A 360 -20.77 -8.85 4.40
CA TYR A 360 -19.98 -9.54 5.43
C TYR A 360 -19.68 -8.69 6.66
N ARG A 361 -20.25 -7.47 6.80
CA ARG A 361 -19.97 -6.54 7.91
C ARG A 361 -20.05 -7.14 9.32
N ARG A 362 -20.86 -8.18 9.51
CA ARG A 362 -21.02 -8.91 10.79
C ARG A 362 -20.36 -10.30 10.79
N ALA A 363 -19.98 -10.83 9.63
CA ALA A 363 -19.52 -12.20 9.47
C ALA A 363 -17.99 -12.30 9.28
N ALA A 364 -17.37 -11.28 8.70
CA ALA A 364 -15.94 -11.24 8.45
C ALA A 364 -15.25 -10.14 9.28
N TRP A 365 -14.14 -10.49 9.91
CA TRP A 365 -13.38 -9.60 10.80
C TRP A 365 -12.87 -8.33 10.10
N TRP A 366 -12.61 -8.41 8.79
CA TRP A 366 -12.05 -7.32 7.97
C TRP A 366 -13.11 -6.37 7.44
N ALA A 367 -14.38 -6.79 7.37
CA ALA A 367 -15.43 -6.04 6.67
C ALA A 367 -15.80 -4.75 7.39
N ALA A 368 -16.06 -4.80 8.71
CA ALA A 368 -16.38 -3.60 9.48
C ALA A 368 -15.21 -2.57 9.52
N PRO A 369 -13.94 -2.96 9.75
CA PRO A 369 -12.81 -2.04 9.63
C PRO A 369 -12.69 -1.35 8.26
N LEU A 370 -12.77 -2.12 7.16
CA LEU A 370 -12.69 -1.54 5.81
C LEU A 370 -13.89 -0.66 5.49
N LEU A 371 -15.08 -1.01 5.98
CA LEU A 371 -16.28 -0.18 5.86
C LEU A 371 -16.12 1.15 6.62
N CYS A 372 -15.58 1.12 7.84
CA CYS A 372 -15.31 2.34 8.60
C CYS A 372 -14.30 3.25 7.88
N LEU A 373 -13.21 2.69 7.35
CA LEU A 373 -12.21 3.46 6.62
C LEU A 373 -12.76 4.04 5.31
N THR A 374 -13.50 3.24 4.54
CA THR A 374 -14.11 3.67 3.28
C THR A 374 -15.15 4.76 3.54
N GLY A 375 -16.04 4.55 4.52
CA GLY A 375 -17.04 5.53 4.93
C GLY A 375 -16.42 6.82 5.49
N GLY A 376 -15.35 6.70 6.28
CA GLY A 376 -14.60 7.85 6.80
C GLY A 376 -13.96 8.68 5.68
N ALA A 377 -13.35 8.03 4.69
CA ALA A 377 -12.77 8.71 3.53
C ALA A 377 -13.83 9.41 2.67
N TYR A 378 -14.99 8.79 2.45
CA TYR A 378 -16.11 9.43 1.77
C TYR A 378 -16.70 10.61 2.57
N LEU A 379 -16.81 10.46 3.89
CA LEU A 379 -17.25 11.54 4.78
C LEU A 379 -16.30 12.74 4.70
N TYR A 380 -14.98 12.50 4.79
CA TYR A 380 -13.97 13.55 4.60
C TYR A 380 -14.10 14.20 3.23
N ARG A 381 -14.27 13.40 2.17
CA ARG A 381 -14.42 13.90 0.81
C ARG A 381 -15.62 14.85 0.69
N ALA A 382 -16.77 14.45 1.23
CA ALA A 382 -17.99 15.24 1.18
C ALA A 382 -17.87 16.55 1.99
N THR A 383 -17.31 16.49 3.21
CA THR A 383 -17.16 17.68 4.05
C THR A 383 -16.12 18.65 3.47
N ALA A 384 -15.01 18.15 2.95
CA ALA A 384 -13.99 18.97 2.33
C ALA A 384 -14.43 19.55 0.98
N ALA A 385 -15.25 18.84 0.20
CA ALA A 385 -15.88 19.40 -1.01
C ALA A 385 -16.84 20.54 -0.67
N ALA A 386 -17.65 20.40 0.39
CA ALA A 386 -18.49 21.49 0.89
C ALA A 386 -17.65 22.69 1.35
N ARG A 387 -16.56 22.45 2.08
CA ARG A 387 -15.59 23.49 2.49
C ARG A 387 -14.98 24.20 1.28
N TYR A 388 -14.62 23.46 0.24
CA TYR A 388 -14.03 24.01 -0.98
C TYR A 388 -14.96 24.99 -1.67
N ILE A 389 -16.25 24.67 -1.80
CA ILE A 389 -17.26 25.56 -2.40
C ILE A 389 -17.33 26.91 -1.67
N VAL A 390 -17.21 26.90 -0.33
CA VAL A 390 -17.39 28.10 0.49
C VAL A 390 -16.10 28.91 0.66
N THR A 391 -14.94 28.24 0.70
CA THR A 391 -13.68 28.86 1.15
C THR A 391 -12.54 28.78 0.14
N GLY A 392 -12.69 28.04 -0.97
CA GLY A 392 -11.60 27.74 -1.90
C GLY A 392 -10.55 26.76 -1.37
N HIS A 393 -10.69 26.29 -0.12
CA HIS A 393 -9.78 25.32 0.48
C HIS A 393 -10.21 23.88 0.19
N THR A 394 -9.36 23.14 -0.51
CA THR A 394 -9.64 21.80 -1.04
C THR A 394 -9.58 20.68 -0.01
N GLY A 395 -8.97 20.87 1.15
CA GLY A 395 -8.59 19.78 2.06
C GLY A 395 -7.77 18.67 1.41
N LEU A 396 -7.22 18.90 0.21
CA LEU A 396 -6.68 17.88 -0.68
C LEU A 396 -7.65 16.69 -0.90
N TYR A 397 -8.97 16.93 -0.84
CA TYR A 397 -9.98 15.87 -0.78
C TYR A 397 -9.97 14.97 -2.00
N TYR A 398 -9.50 15.45 -3.15
CA TYR A 398 -9.44 14.66 -4.38
C TYR A 398 -8.52 13.43 -4.22
N HIS A 399 -7.49 13.48 -3.37
CA HIS A 399 -6.63 12.34 -3.07
C HIS A 399 -7.34 11.20 -2.31
N THR A 400 -8.50 11.46 -1.67
CA THR A 400 -9.31 10.39 -1.04
C THR A 400 -9.68 9.28 -2.02
N ALA A 401 -9.83 9.61 -3.31
CA ALA A 401 -10.14 8.64 -4.36
C ALA A 401 -9.09 7.53 -4.45
N ARG A 402 -7.80 7.84 -4.22
CA ARG A 402 -6.70 6.87 -4.23
C ARG A 402 -6.84 5.87 -3.08
N MET A 403 -7.11 6.37 -1.88
CA MET A 403 -7.34 5.54 -0.69
C MET A 403 -8.59 4.66 -0.86
N ILE A 404 -9.71 5.23 -1.32
CA ILE A 404 -10.97 4.51 -1.56
C ILE A 404 -10.78 3.40 -2.59
N THR A 405 -10.12 3.72 -3.69
CA THR A 405 -9.83 2.79 -4.79
C THR A 405 -9.07 1.55 -4.30
N VAL A 406 -8.04 1.74 -3.48
CA VAL A 406 -7.25 0.64 -2.90
C VAL A 406 -8.04 -0.12 -1.83
N LEU A 407 -8.77 0.57 -0.94
CA LEU A 407 -9.61 -0.06 0.08
C LEU A 407 -10.66 -1.00 -0.54
N LEU A 408 -11.34 -0.55 -1.59
CA LEU A 408 -12.36 -1.35 -2.28
C LEU A 408 -11.74 -2.51 -3.08
N ALA A 409 -10.58 -2.32 -3.70
CA ALA A 409 -9.87 -3.43 -4.36
C ALA A 409 -9.44 -4.52 -3.36
N ILE A 410 -8.90 -4.12 -2.21
CA ILE A 410 -8.56 -5.03 -1.10
C ILE A 410 -9.80 -5.76 -0.60
N ALA A 411 -10.89 -5.02 -0.36
CA ALA A 411 -12.18 -5.61 0.02
C ALA A 411 -12.67 -6.63 -1.01
N GLY A 412 -12.52 -6.36 -2.31
CA GLY A 412 -12.89 -7.28 -3.39
C GLY A 412 -12.13 -8.60 -3.30
N ILE A 413 -10.81 -8.53 -3.11
CA ILE A 413 -9.95 -9.71 -2.95
C ILE A 413 -10.35 -10.51 -1.71
N LEU A 414 -10.57 -9.83 -0.58
CA LEU A 414 -10.96 -10.50 0.67
C LEU A 414 -12.36 -11.13 0.56
N THR A 415 -13.26 -10.49 -0.17
CA THR A 415 -14.60 -11.01 -0.45
C THR A 415 -14.53 -12.28 -1.27
N ILE A 416 -13.76 -12.29 -2.36
CA ILE A 416 -13.53 -13.48 -3.19
C ILE A 416 -12.88 -14.58 -2.34
N ALA A 417 -11.78 -14.27 -1.65
CA ALA A 417 -11.07 -15.23 -0.81
C ALA A 417 -11.96 -15.83 0.30
N HIS A 418 -12.90 -15.06 0.84
CA HIS A 418 -13.84 -15.51 1.86
C HIS A 418 -14.99 -16.36 1.26
N ALA A 419 -15.55 -15.95 0.12
CA ALA A 419 -16.72 -16.57 -0.49
C ALA A 419 -16.38 -17.86 -1.27
N THR A 420 -15.23 -17.90 -1.96
CA THR A 420 -14.86 -19.01 -2.86
C THR A 420 -14.88 -20.38 -2.19
N PRO A 421 -14.31 -20.60 -0.99
CA PRO A 421 -14.37 -21.92 -0.34
C PRO A 421 -15.80 -22.39 -0.05
N GLY A 422 -16.71 -21.47 0.27
CA GLY A 422 -18.12 -21.77 0.50
C GLY A 422 -18.85 -22.12 -0.79
N LEU A 423 -18.60 -21.37 -1.86
CA LEU A 423 -19.19 -21.59 -3.18
C LEU A 423 -18.73 -22.92 -3.78
N VAL A 424 -17.43 -23.20 -3.70
CA VAL A 424 -16.82 -24.47 -4.11
C VAL A 424 -17.48 -25.66 -3.42
N ARG A 425 -17.64 -25.62 -2.09
CA ARG A 425 -18.28 -26.71 -1.34
C ARG A 425 -19.75 -26.93 -1.72
N ARG A 426 -20.43 -25.90 -2.23
CA ARG A 426 -21.85 -25.95 -2.58
C ARG A 426 -22.09 -26.38 -4.03
N LEU A 427 -21.22 -25.96 -4.94
CA LEU A 427 -21.43 -26.11 -6.38
C LEU A 427 -20.55 -27.17 -7.04
N ALA A 428 -19.41 -27.52 -6.43
CA ALA A 428 -18.49 -28.51 -6.98
C ALA A 428 -18.48 -29.78 -6.13
N THR A 429 -18.60 -30.94 -6.77
CA THR A 429 -18.06 -32.17 -6.19
C THR A 429 -16.55 -31.98 -6.09
N ARG A 430 -15.94 -32.30 -4.94
CA ARG A 430 -14.51 -32.03 -4.63
C ARG A 430 -13.54 -32.46 -5.75
N ASP A 431 -13.93 -33.43 -6.55
CA ASP A 431 -13.15 -34.03 -7.63
C ASP A 431 -13.17 -33.23 -8.95
N THR A 432 -14.02 -32.19 -9.07
CA THR A 432 -14.20 -31.42 -10.32
C THR A 432 -13.37 -30.15 -10.42
N ILE A 433 -12.69 -29.71 -9.35
CA ILE A 433 -11.88 -28.48 -9.41
C ILE A 433 -10.50 -28.81 -9.97
N PRO A 434 -10.15 -28.27 -11.15
CA PRO A 434 -8.84 -28.53 -11.74
C PRO A 434 -7.73 -28.11 -10.79
N HIS A 435 -6.68 -28.92 -10.73
CA HIS A 435 -5.48 -28.53 -10.01
C HIS A 435 -4.87 -27.27 -10.64
N GLY A 436 -4.51 -26.31 -9.80
CA GLY A 436 -3.89 -25.06 -10.26
C GLY A 436 -4.83 -23.87 -10.43
N THR A 437 -6.16 -24.02 -10.30
CA THR A 437 -7.11 -22.90 -10.46
C THR A 437 -6.76 -21.66 -9.62
N THR A 438 -6.36 -21.85 -8.37
CA THR A 438 -5.91 -20.72 -7.51
C THR A 438 -4.63 -20.08 -8.03
N ALA A 439 -3.65 -20.88 -8.48
CA ALA A 439 -2.41 -20.37 -9.03
C ALA A 439 -2.67 -19.61 -10.35
N THR A 440 -3.53 -20.14 -11.22
CA THR A 440 -3.97 -19.49 -12.46
C THR A 440 -4.69 -18.18 -12.17
N ALA A 441 -5.65 -18.15 -11.23
CA ALA A 441 -6.36 -16.93 -10.86
C ALA A 441 -5.41 -15.83 -10.34
N ILE A 442 -4.44 -16.21 -9.51
CA ILE A 442 -3.41 -15.28 -9.01
C ILE A 442 -2.49 -14.82 -10.16
N ALA A 443 -2.06 -15.73 -11.04
CA ALA A 443 -1.23 -15.38 -12.18
C ALA A 443 -1.94 -14.42 -13.15
N VAL A 444 -3.24 -14.63 -13.40
CA VAL A 444 -4.08 -13.72 -14.20
C VAL A 444 -4.18 -12.35 -13.52
N LEU A 445 -4.44 -12.31 -12.21
CA LEU A 445 -4.50 -11.05 -11.46
C LEU A 445 -3.16 -10.31 -11.50
N ILE A 446 -2.05 -11.02 -11.31
CA ILE A 446 -0.70 -10.44 -11.40
C ILE A 446 -0.44 -9.93 -12.80
N GLY A 447 -0.70 -10.74 -13.84
CA GLY A 447 -0.50 -10.37 -15.24
C GLY A 447 -1.30 -9.13 -15.63
N TRP A 448 -2.58 -9.09 -15.27
CA TRP A 448 -3.43 -7.91 -15.48
C TRP A 448 -2.91 -6.69 -14.73
N SER A 449 -2.61 -6.82 -13.43
CA SER A 449 -2.13 -5.70 -12.61
C SER A 449 -0.80 -5.14 -13.12
N ALA A 450 0.13 -6.03 -13.46
CA ALA A 450 1.42 -5.71 -14.04
C ALA A 450 1.25 -5.00 -15.39
N PHE A 451 0.45 -5.56 -16.30
CA PHE A 451 0.21 -4.98 -17.62
C PHE A 451 -0.44 -3.59 -17.53
N THR A 452 -1.47 -3.41 -16.69
CA THR A 452 -2.12 -2.12 -16.48
C THR A 452 -1.13 -1.08 -15.93
N TYR A 453 -0.28 -1.47 -14.98
CA TYR A 453 0.70 -0.56 -14.40
C TYR A 453 1.80 -0.18 -15.40
N TRP A 454 2.31 -1.15 -16.16
CA TRP A 454 3.25 -0.92 -17.25
C TRP A 454 2.67 0.00 -18.31
N GLN A 455 1.46 -0.26 -18.79
CA GLN A 455 0.81 0.54 -19.83
C GLN A 455 0.62 2.00 -19.39
N ALA A 456 0.28 2.24 -18.13
CA ALA A 456 0.06 3.58 -17.60
C ALA A 456 1.36 4.43 -17.50
N TRP A 457 2.53 3.78 -17.41
CA TRP A 457 3.80 4.46 -17.10
C TRP A 457 4.93 4.16 -18.08
N THR A 458 4.62 3.49 -19.19
CA THR A 458 5.53 3.37 -20.32
C THR A 458 5.39 4.64 -21.18
N PRO A 459 6.49 5.30 -21.55
CA PRO A 459 6.42 6.43 -22.47
C PRO A 459 5.70 6.04 -23.77
N PRO A 460 4.91 6.94 -24.38
CA PRO A 460 4.32 6.69 -25.69
C PRO A 460 5.45 6.44 -26.70
N THR A 461 5.33 5.35 -27.45
CA THR A 461 6.24 4.94 -28.52
C THR A 461 5.86 5.54 -29.85
#